data_AF-S8CEU6-F1
#
_entry.id   AF-S8CEU6-F1
#
_cell.length_a   1.000
_cell.length_b   1.000
_cell.length_c   1.000
_cell.angle_alpha   90.00
_cell.angle_beta   90.00
_cell.angle_gamma   90.00
#
_symmetry.space_group_name_H-M   'P 1'
#
loop_
_entity.id
_entity.type
_entity.pdbx_description
1 polymer ?
#
loop_
_entity_poly.entity_id
_entity_poly.type
_entity_poly.pdbx_seq_one_letter_code
_entity_poly.pdbx_strand_id
1 'polypeptide(L)'
;SGLEDAVMEYISGKKKATEVAHAVWKNVVRKGDAVVDATCGNGYDTLALVRLVADDARRGRVYGIDLQKHALDSTSSLLDQSITADQLELVELHNACHSNLEEIVPSDANVRLVAFNLGYLPGGDKRIKTETETTLLALEASKRVLVPGGLISVVAYLAHSGGREEFEKVEGFAGELHVDKWFCTKFQMLNRPLAPVLLLIYK
;
A
#
# COMPACT_ATOMS: atom_id res chain seq x y z
N SER A 1 16.65 13.46 -0.92
CA SER A 1 15.64 12.57 -0.33
C SER A 1 15.10 13.24 0.94
N GLY A 2 13.82 13.08 1.26
CA GLY A 2 13.19 13.63 2.48
C GLY A 2 12.85 12.54 3.51
N LEU A 3 13.60 11.43 3.47
CA LEU A 3 13.34 10.24 4.29
C LEU A 3 13.75 10.46 5.75
N GLU A 4 14.94 11.02 5.97
CA GLU A 4 15.44 11.35 7.32
C GLU A 4 14.47 12.30 8.02
N ASP A 5 14.06 13.36 7.34
CA ASP A 5 13.06 14.30 7.85
C ASP A 5 11.73 13.61 8.18
N ALA A 6 11.23 12.74 7.29
CA ALA A 6 9.98 12.03 7.53
C ALA A 6 10.04 11.11 8.76
N VAL A 7 11.17 10.41 8.96
CA VAL A 7 11.38 9.57 10.14
C VAL A 7 11.51 10.42 11.40
N MET A 8 12.27 11.51 11.37
CA MET A 8 12.41 12.43 12.51
C MET A 8 11.08 13.09 12.89
N GLU A 9 10.26 13.45 11.91
CA GLU A 9 8.93 13.99 12.13
C GLU A 9 7.95 12.96 12.67
N TYR A 10 8.06 11.68 12.28
CA TYR A 10 7.29 10.61 12.90
C TYR A 10 7.71 10.39 14.36
N ILE A 11 9.02 10.34 14.64
CA ILE A 11 9.55 10.18 16.01
C ILE A 11 9.09 11.33 16.91
N SER A 12 9.09 12.57 16.40
CA SER A 12 8.60 13.74 17.14
C SER A 12 7.07 13.88 17.16
N GLY A 13 6.34 12.95 16.55
CA GLY A 13 4.88 12.92 16.54
C GLY A 13 4.21 13.95 15.63
N LYS A 14 4.96 14.55 14.70
CA LYS A 14 4.51 15.57 13.74
C LYS A 14 4.00 14.98 12.42
N LYS A 15 4.47 13.78 12.03
CA LYS A 15 4.02 13.07 10.82
C LYS A 15 3.28 11.78 11.10
N LYS A 16 2.41 11.39 10.17
CA LYS A 16 1.66 10.12 10.18
C LYS A 16 2.49 8.98 9.60
N ALA A 17 2.11 7.75 9.95
CA ALA A 17 2.71 6.53 9.41
C ALA A 17 2.67 6.45 7.87
N THR A 18 1.58 6.90 7.24
CA THR A 18 1.44 6.94 5.78
C THR A 18 2.46 7.87 5.11
N GLU A 19 2.81 8.99 5.75
CA GLU A 19 3.81 9.92 5.21
C GLU A 19 5.23 9.34 5.25
N VAL A 20 5.54 8.56 6.30
CA VAL A 20 6.79 7.78 6.36
C VAL A 20 6.80 6.72 5.27
N ALA A 21 5.69 6.00 5.08
CA ALA A 21 5.56 5.01 4.01
C ALA A 21 5.84 5.65 2.64
N HIS A 22 5.20 6.77 2.31
CA HIS A 22 5.44 7.50 1.06
C HIS A 22 6.89 7.94 0.89
N ALA A 23 7.56 8.35 1.97
CA ALA A 23 8.96 8.72 1.94
C ALA A 23 9.86 7.52 1.63
N VAL A 24 9.55 6.34 2.17
CA VAL A 24 10.23 5.09 1.83
C VAL A 24 9.97 4.69 0.38
N TRP A 25 8.71 4.74 -0.07
CA TRP A 25 8.32 4.36 -1.44
C TRP A 25 9.11 5.14 -2.50
N LYS A 26 9.36 6.44 -2.27
CA LYS A 26 10.19 7.29 -3.14
C LYS A 26 11.63 6.81 -3.33
N ASN A 27 12.16 6.00 -2.41
CA ASN A 27 13.51 5.45 -2.49
C ASN A 27 13.53 4.01 -3.05
N VAL A 28 12.37 3.35 -3.15
CA VAL A 28 12.25 1.97 -3.65
C VAL A 28 11.72 1.95 -5.08
N VAL A 29 10.68 2.74 -5.36
CA VAL A 29 10.00 2.79 -6.66
C VAL A 29 10.79 3.65 -7.65
N ARG A 30 10.98 3.12 -8.86
CA ARG A 30 11.60 3.80 -9.98
C ARG A 30 10.58 4.10 -11.07
N LYS A 31 10.95 5.02 -11.96
CA LYS A 31 10.20 5.27 -13.20
C LYS A 31 10.09 3.98 -14.01
N GLY A 32 8.90 3.73 -14.54
CA GLY A 32 8.62 2.54 -15.33
C GLY A 32 8.32 1.25 -14.53
N ASP A 33 8.40 1.26 -13.20
CA ASP A 33 8.02 0.10 -12.38
C ASP A 33 6.50 -0.13 -12.39
N ALA A 34 6.08 -1.36 -12.08
CA ALA A 34 4.71 -1.67 -11.73
C ALA A 34 4.53 -1.58 -10.21
N VAL A 35 3.39 -1.03 -9.75
CA VAL A 35 3.06 -0.92 -8.32
C VAL A 35 1.59 -1.21 -8.10
N VAL A 36 1.24 -1.66 -6.90
CA VAL A 36 -0.12 -2.03 -6.51
C VAL A 36 -0.53 -1.23 -5.28
N ASP A 37 -1.70 -0.60 -5.35
CA ASP A 37 -2.45 -0.09 -4.21
C ASP A 37 -3.56 -1.09 -3.91
N ALA A 38 -3.38 -1.92 -2.88
CA ALA A 38 -4.30 -3.01 -2.56
C ALA A 38 -5.58 -2.53 -1.83
N THR A 39 -5.67 -1.23 -1.51
CA THR A 39 -6.75 -0.62 -0.74
C THR A 39 -6.90 0.86 -1.11
N CYS A 40 -7.30 1.17 -2.35
CA CYS A 40 -7.22 2.54 -2.89
C CYS A 40 -7.93 3.57 -2.01
N GLY A 41 -9.10 3.20 -1.49
CA GLY A 41 -9.96 4.08 -0.73
C GLY A 41 -10.25 5.40 -1.46
N ASN A 42 -9.80 6.53 -0.89
CA ASN A 42 -9.98 7.84 -1.50
C ASN A 42 -8.92 8.20 -2.55
N GLY A 43 -8.00 7.29 -2.89
CA GLY A 43 -7.06 7.41 -4.00
C GLY A 43 -5.77 8.18 -3.71
N TYR A 44 -5.51 8.58 -2.46
CA TYR A 44 -4.30 9.34 -2.12
C TYR A 44 -3.01 8.53 -2.33
N ASP A 45 -3.02 7.25 -1.94
CA ASP A 45 -1.89 6.35 -2.13
C ASP A 45 -1.73 6.03 -3.62
N THR A 46 -2.83 5.75 -4.33
CA THR A 46 -2.86 5.59 -5.79
C THR A 46 -2.25 6.78 -6.52
N LEU A 47 -2.67 8.02 -6.19
CA LEU A 47 -2.12 9.25 -6.78
C LEU A 47 -0.62 9.40 -6.50
N ALA A 48 -0.18 9.10 -5.29
CA ALA A 48 1.24 9.13 -4.95
C ALA A 48 2.01 8.14 -5.81
N LEU A 49 1.51 6.91 -5.97
CA LEU A 49 2.11 5.85 -6.76
C LEU A 49 2.22 6.20 -8.25
N VAL A 50 1.18 6.79 -8.85
CA VAL A 50 1.24 7.28 -10.24
C VAL A 50 2.38 8.27 -10.42
N ARG A 51 2.51 9.23 -9.50
CA ARG A 51 3.59 10.23 -9.55
C ARG A 51 4.98 9.59 -9.40
N LEU A 52 5.09 8.47 -8.68
CA LEU A 52 6.34 7.73 -8.56
C LEU A 52 6.69 7.04 -9.87
N VAL A 53 5.78 6.33 -10.52
CA VAL A 53 6.11 5.48 -11.69
C VAL A 53 6.10 6.23 -13.02
N ALA A 54 5.35 7.32 -13.15
CA ALA A 54 5.12 8.00 -14.42
C ALA A 54 6.38 8.65 -15.00
N ASP A 55 6.68 8.36 -16.26
CA ASP A 55 7.73 8.97 -17.07
C ASP A 55 7.30 9.10 -18.54
N ASP A 56 8.13 9.72 -19.38
CA ASP A 56 7.86 9.93 -20.81
C ASP A 56 7.84 8.62 -21.60
N ALA A 57 8.44 7.54 -21.07
CA ALA A 57 8.44 6.22 -21.69
C ALA A 57 7.11 5.47 -21.49
N ARG A 58 6.27 5.89 -20.54
CA ARG A 58 4.92 5.37 -20.28
C ARG A 58 4.86 3.86 -20.02
N ARG A 59 5.93 3.34 -19.41
CA ARG A 59 6.09 1.91 -19.10
C ARG A 59 5.56 1.52 -17.72
N GLY A 60 5.40 2.50 -16.82
CA GLY A 60 4.93 2.25 -15.46
C GLY A 60 3.48 1.79 -15.43
N ARG A 61 3.10 1.08 -14.37
CA ARG A 61 1.70 0.65 -14.15
C ARG A 61 1.33 0.79 -12.68
N VAL A 62 0.09 1.21 -12.42
CA VAL A 62 -0.49 1.30 -11.09
C VAL A 62 -1.79 0.51 -11.08
N TYR A 63 -1.82 -0.57 -10.30
CA TYR A 63 -3.03 -1.37 -10.09
C TYR A 63 -3.68 -0.93 -8.78
N GLY A 64 -4.82 -0.26 -8.86
CA GLY A 64 -5.63 0.11 -7.69
C GLY A 64 -6.74 -0.92 -7.48
N ILE A 65 -6.82 -1.51 -6.30
CA ILE A 65 -7.84 -2.50 -5.92
C ILE A 65 -8.66 -1.98 -4.74
N ASP A 66 -9.99 -2.01 -4.87
CA ASP A 66 -10.89 -1.78 -3.74
C ASP A 66 -12.21 -2.55 -3.90
N LEU A 67 -12.72 -3.10 -2.80
CA LEU A 67 -13.99 -3.83 -2.78
C LEU A 67 -15.18 -2.89 -3.01
N GLN A 68 -15.06 -1.62 -2.64
CA GLN A 68 -16.14 -0.65 -2.74
C GLN A 68 -16.07 0.12 -4.06
N LYS A 69 -17.13 0.04 -4.88
CA LYS A 69 -17.24 0.86 -6.10
C LYS A 69 -17.06 2.36 -5.80
N HIS A 70 -17.63 2.83 -4.69
CA HIS A 70 -17.49 4.22 -4.25
C HIS A 70 -16.04 4.65 -4.00
N ALA A 71 -15.18 3.76 -3.50
CA ALA A 71 -13.75 4.06 -3.34
C ALA A 71 -13.09 4.26 -4.71
N LEU A 72 -13.43 3.42 -5.69
CA LEU A 72 -12.92 3.58 -7.05
C LEU A 72 -13.43 4.85 -7.72
N ASP A 73 -14.71 5.19 -7.55
CA ASP A 73 -15.28 6.43 -8.08
C ASP A 73 -14.58 7.66 -7.46
N SER A 74 -14.28 7.62 -6.16
CA SER A 74 -13.52 8.65 -5.44
C SER A 74 -12.08 8.75 -5.94
N THR A 75 -11.43 7.61 -6.14
CA THR A 75 -10.07 7.50 -6.65
C THR A 75 -9.98 8.04 -8.08
N SER A 76 -10.87 7.62 -8.98
CA SER A 76 -10.97 8.13 -10.35
C SER A 76 -11.15 9.64 -10.37
N SER A 77 -12.10 10.15 -9.58
CA SER A 77 -12.38 11.60 -9.50
C SER A 77 -11.17 12.40 -9.03
N LEU A 78 -10.41 11.88 -8.05
CA LEU A 78 -9.18 12.52 -7.57
C LEU A 78 -8.10 12.52 -8.66
N LEU A 79 -7.91 11.40 -9.36
CA LEU A 79 -6.91 11.27 -10.42
C LEU A 79 -7.23 12.20 -11.59
N ASP A 80 -8.47 12.26 -12.06
CA ASP A 80 -8.92 13.13 -13.15
C ASP A 80 -8.61 14.61 -12.88
N GLN A 81 -8.62 15.02 -11.61
CA GLN A 81 -8.34 16.40 -11.20
C GLN A 81 -6.84 16.68 -10.95
N SER A 82 -6.01 15.63 -10.79
CA SER A 82 -4.68 15.75 -10.20
C SER A 82 -3.51 15.39 -11.12
N ILE A 83 -3.79 14.69 -12.23
CA ILE A 83 -2.78 14.18 -13.17
C ILE A 83 -3.21 14.34 -14.63
N THR A 84 -2.28 14.17 -15.57
CA THR A 84 -2.57 14.31 -17.01
C THR A 84 -3.27 13.06 -17.57
N ALA A 85 -3.90 13.19 -18.74
CA ALA A 85 -4.45 12.05 -19.47
C ALA A 85 -3.42 10.94 -19.71
N ASP A 86 -2.17 11.32 -20.03
CA ASP A 86 -1.11 10.35 -20.25
C ASP A 86 -0.74 9.54 -19.00
N GLN A 87 -0.84 10.18 -17.82
CA GLN A 87 -0.61 9.54 -16.53
C GLN A 87 -1.81 8.68 -16.11
N LEU A 88 -3.04 9.07 -16.46
CA LEU A 88 -4.24 8.28 -16.21
C LEU A 88 -4.19 6.91 -16.91
N GLU A 89 -3.64 6.84 -18.12
CA GLU A 89 -3.46 5.57 -18.85
C GLU A 89 -2.48 4.59 -18.17
N LEU A 90 -1.75 5.02 -17.14
CA LEU A 90 -0.89 4.14 -16.33
C LEU A 90 -1.68 3.43 -15.23
N VAL A 91 -2.95 3.78 -15.00
CA VAL A 91 -3.76 3.31 -13.87
C VAL A 91 -4.83 2.33 -14.33
N GLU A 92 -4.90 1.20 -13.62
CA GLU A 92 -5.97 0.22 -13.76
C GLU A 92 -6.67 0.08 -12.40
N LEU A 93 -7.97 0.42 -12.35
CA LEU A 93 -8.78 0.34 -11.14
C LEU A 93 -9.68 -0.90 -11.18
N HIS A 94 -9.61 -1.73 -10.13
CA HIS A 94 -10.30 -3.02 -10.05
C HIS A 94 -11.27 -3.04 -8.87
N ASN A 95 -12.55 -3.25 -9.17
CA ASN A 95 -13.56 -3.46 -8.14
C ASN A 95 -13.55 -4.92 -7.68
N ALA A 96 -12.61 -5.24 -6.81
CA ALA A 96 -12.34 -6.59 -6.37
C ALA A 96 -11.80 -6.58 -4.92
N CYS A 97 -11.79 -7.76 -4.29
CA CYS A 97 -11.02 -7.94 -3.08
C CYS A 97 -9.53 -8.05 -3.43
N HIS A 98 -8.65 -7.47 -2.61
CA HIS A 98 -7.20 -7.60 -2.76
C HIS A 98 -6.70 -9.05 -2.65
N SER A 99 -7.50 -9.99 -2.12
CA SER A 99 -7.18 -11.42 -2.19
C SER A 99 -6.98 -11.91 -3.62
N ASN A 100 -7.54 -11.22 -4.62
CA ASN A 100 -7.43 -11.55 -6.04
C ASN A 100 -6.24 -10.85 -6.72
N LEU A 101 -5.29 -10.30 -5.95
CA LEU A 101 -4.15 -9.55 -6.46
C LEU A 101 -3.37 -10.30 -7.54
N GLU A 102 -3.16 -11.62 -7.39
CA GLU A 102 -2.41 -12.43 -8.35
C GLU A 102 -3.15 -12.62 -9.69
N GLU A 103 -4.47 -12.52 -9.70
CA GLU A 103 -5.28 -12.58 -10.94
C GLU A 103 -5.33 -11.22 -11.66
N ILE A 104 -5.24 -10.14 -10.89
CA ILE A 104 -5.33 -8.76 -11.38
C ILE A 104 -4.00 -8.33 -12.01
N VAL A 105 -2.89 -8.68 -11.37
CA VAL A 105 -1.56 -8.28 -11.81
C VAL A 105 -1.03 -9.27 -12.85
N PRO A 106 -0.64 -8.81 -14.06
CA PRO A 106 -0.02 -9.68 -15.06
C PRO A 106 1.22 -10.39 -14.51
N SER A 107 1.40 -11.67 -14.85
CA SER A 107 2.50 -12.49 -14.33
C SER A 107 3.90 -11.98 -14.71
N ASP A 108 4.01 -11.18 -15.77
CA ASP A 108 5.24 -10.57 -16.26
C ASP A 108 5.41 -9.11 -15.77
N ALA A 109 4.51 -8.60 -14.95
CA ALA A 109 4.62 -7.28 -14.35
C ALA A 109 5.79 -7.24 -13.34
N ASN A 110 6.70 -6.28 -13.52
CA ASN A 110 7.80 -6.05 -12.59
C ASN A 110 7.30 -5.28 -11.35
N VAL A 111 6.57 -5.94 -10.46
CA VAL A 111 5.98 -5.29 -9.29
C VAL A 111 7.05 -4.93 -8.27
N ARG A 112 7.29 -3.62 -8.12
CA ARG A 112 8.26 -3.06 -7.17
C ARG A 112 7.68 -2.78 -5.80
N LEU A 113 6.39 -2.47 -5.71
CA LEU A 113 5.72 -2.09 -4.47
C LEU A 113 4.28 -2.61 -4.44
N VAL A 114 3.89 -3.21 -3.31
CA VAL A 114 2.47 -3.39 -2.95
C VAL A 114 2.19 -2.64 -1.66
N ALA A 115 1.25 -1.70 -1.70
CA ALA A 115 0.83 -0.88 -0.57
C ALA A 115 -0.52 -1.35 -0.03
N PHE A 116 -0.62 -1.49 1.28
CA PHE A 116 -1.83 -1.81 2.03
C PHE A 116 -2.09 -0.74 3.09
N ASN A 117 -3.34 -0.32 3.21
CA ASN A 117 -3.82 0.59 4.24
C ASN A 117 -5.04 -0.05 4.92
N LEU A 118 -4.77 -0.87 5.94
CA LEU A 118 -5.73 -1.78 6.56
C LEU A 118 -6.67 -1.06 7.50
N GLY A 119 -7.97 -1.18 7.24
CA GLY A 119 -9.03 -0.53 7.97
C GLY A 119 -10.28 -0.38 7.13
N TYR A 120 -11.00 0.74 7.33
CA TYR A 120 -12.21 1.08 6.58
C TYR A 120 -12.03 2.38 5.80
N LEU A 121 -12.82 2.56 4.75
CA LEU A 121 -12.85 3.78 3.95
C LEU A 121 -13.27 5.00 4.81
N PRO A 122 -12.44 6.06 4.93
CA PRO A 122 -12.85 7.28 5.62
C PRO A 122 -14.08 7.92 4.96
N GLY A 123 -15.15 8.12 5.73
CA GLY A 123 -16.43 8.65 5.23
C GLY A 123 -17.36 7.61 4.59
N GLY A 124 -16.93 6.36 4.47
CA GLY A 124 -17.73 5.25 3.95
C GLY A 124 -18.46 4.43 5.05
N ASP A 125 -19.06 3.32 4.62
CA ASP A 125 -19.67 2.35 5.52
C ASP A 125 -18.60 1.59 6.31
N LYS A 126 -18.50 1.86 7.62
CA LYS A 126 -17.51 1.25 8.53
C LYS A 126 -17.68 -0.26 8.73
N ARG A 127 -18.78 -0.85 8.26
CA ARG A 127 -18.97 -2.30 8.23
C ARG A 127 -18.13 -2.97 7.13
N ILE A 128 -17.76 -2.21 6.10
CA ILE A 128 -16.86 -2.66 5.05
C ILE A 128 -15.45 -2.23 5.45
N LYS A 129 -14.61 -3.21 5.74
CA LYS A 129 -13.24 -3.05 6.21
C LYS A 129 -12.38 -4.19 5.66
N THR A 130 -11.07 -4.06 5.79
CA THR A 130 -10.15 -5.18 5.58
C THR A 130 -10.40 -6.29 6.60
N GLU A 131 -10.24 -7.54 6.17
CA GLU A 131 -10.43 -8.73 6.99
C GLU A 131 -9.17 -9.58 6.94
N THR A 132 -8.82 -10.16 8.09
CA THR A 132 -7.60 -10.94 8.31
C THR A 132 -7.33 -11.98 7.22
N GLU A 133 -8.35 -12.77 6.86
CA GLU A 133 -8.21 -13.85 5.89
C GLU A 133 -7.83 -13.33 4.50
N THR A 134 -8.56 -12.32 4.00
CA THR A 134 -8.31 -11.74 2.69
C THR A 134 -6.99 -10.98 2.63
N THR A 135 -6.61 -10.31 3.73
CA THR A 135 -5.33 -9.61 3.87
C THR A 135 -4.15 -10.58 3.80
N LEU A 136 -4.22 -11.73 4.50
CA LEU A 136 -3.14 -12.74 4.44
C LEU A 136 -3.01 -13.37 3.05
N LEU A 137 -4.13 -13.66 2.37
CA LEU A 137 -4.11 -14.15 0.98
C LEU A 137 -3.41 -13.15 0.04
N ALA A 138 -3.71 -11.86 0.20
CA ALA A 138 -3.10 -10.80 -0.60
C ALA A 138 -1.61 -10.61 -0.27
N LEU A 139 -1.19 -10.76 0.98
CA LEU A 139 0.22 -10.73 1.36
C LEU A 139 1.01 -11.90 0.75
N GLU A 140 0.41 -13.10 0.73
CA GLU A 140 0.99 -14.26 0.06
C GLU A 140 1.11 -14.05 -1.46
N ALA A 141 0.08 -13.50 -2.10
CA ALA A 141 0.13 -13.11 -3.51
C ALA A 141 1.22 -12.04 -3.76
N SER A 142 1.29 -11.04 -2.89
CA SER A 142 2.31 -9.99 -2.96
C SER A 142 3.72 -10.58 -2.92
N LYS A 143 3.97 -11.58 -2.04
CA LYS A 143 5.25 -12.29 -1.94
C LYS A 143 5.70 -12.89 -3.28
N ARG A 144 4.75 -13.40 -4.07
CA ARG A 144 4.99 -14.05 -5.36
C ARG A 144 5.27 -13.04 -6.47
N VAL A 145 4.46 -11.98 -6.58
CA VAL A 145 4.59 -11.00 -7.68
C VAL A 145 5.75 -10.02 -7.50
N LEU A 146 6.20 -9.78 -6.26
CA LEU A 146 7.24 -8.80 -5.98
C LEU A 146 8.58 -9.21 -6.60
N VAL A 147 9.25 -8.29 -7.28
CA VAL A 147 10.62 -8.50 -7.77
C VAL A 147 11.65 -8.36 -6.63
N PRO A 148 12.87 -8.93 -6.75
CA PRO A 148 13.96 -8.65 -5.82
C PRO A 148 14.24 -7.15 -5.70
N GLY A 149 14.48 -6.67 -4.48
CA GLY A 149 14.58 -5.26 -4.12
C GLY A 149 13.22 -4.54 -4.06
N GLY A 150 12.12 -5.28 -4.01
CA GLY A 150 10.76 -4.76 -3.90
C GLY A 150 10.29 -4.62 -2.46
N LEU A 151 9.18 -3.91 -2.25
CA LEU A 151 8.64 -3.63 -0.93
C LEU A 151 7.14 -3.99 -0.83
N ILE A 152 6.75 -4.64 0.26
CA ILE A 152 5.36 -4.63 0.72
C ILE A 152 5.28 -3.64 1.88
N SER A 153 4.35 -2.69 1.78
CA SER A 153 4.16 -1.62 2.77
C SER A 153 2.77 -1.72 3.36
N VAL A 154 2.67 -1.96 4.66
CA VAL A 154 1.39 -2.08 5.36
C VAL A 154 1.27 -0.98 6.41
N VAL A 155 0.24 -0.14 6.28
CA VAL A 155 -0.21 0.74 7.37
C VAL A 155 -1.47 0.13 7.97
N ALA A 156 -1.44 -0.21 9.26
CA ALA A 156 -2.56 -0.86 9.94
C ALA A 156 -3.21 0.05 10.97
N TYR A 157 -4.51 0.32 10.84
CA TYR A 157 -5.30 1.10 11.78
C TYR A 157 -5.87 0.21 12.91
N LEU A 158 -5.34 0.33 14.12
CA LEU A 158 -5.68 -0.60 15.22
C LEU A 158 -6.99 -0.27 15.96
N ALA A 159 -7.53 0.94 15.78
CA ALA A 159 -8.58 1.50 16.65
C ALA A 159 -10.00 1.01 16.33
N HIS A 160 -10.19 0.11 15.36
CA HIS A 160 -11.49 -0.45 14.99
C HIS A 160 -11.63 -1.92 15.40
N SER A 161 -12.86 -2.41 15.44
CA SER A 161 -13.16 -3.82 15.70
C SER A 161 -12.41 -4.70 14.70
N GLY A 162 -11.65 -5.68 15.20
CA GLY A 162 -10.82 -6.59 14.41
C GLY A 162 -9.45 -6.04 13.99
N GLY A 163 -9.22 -4.72 14.00
CA GLY A 163 -7.98 -4.12 13.46
C GLY A 163 -6.70 -4.53 14.19
N ARG A 164 -6.79 -4.78 15.51
CA ARG A 164 -5.68 -5.34 16.29
C ARG A 164 -5.35 -6.78 15.87
N GLU A 165 -6.38 -7.61 15.77
CA GLU A 165 -6.24 -9.03 15.43
C GLU A 165 -5.68 -9.20 14.01
N GLU A 166 -6.19 -8.43 13.05
CA GLU A 166 -5.67 -8.39 11.69
C GLU A 166 -4.19 -8.00 11.68
N PHE A 167 -3.81 -6.93 12.38
CA PHE A 167 -2.41 -6.51 12.49
C PHE A 167 -1.52 -7.58 13.10
N GLU A 168 -1.93 -8.24 14.19
CA GLU A 168 -1.13 -9.29 14.84
C GLU A 168 -0.86 -10.47 13.90
N LYS A 169 -1.82 -10.81 13.02
CA LYS A 169 -1.64 -11.84 12.00
C LYS A 169 -0.70 -11.40 10.88
N VAL A 170 -0.79 -10.14 10.45
CA VAL A 170 0.15 -9.56 9.48
C VAL A 170 1.56 -9.48 10.04
N GLU A 171 1.71 -9.12 11.31
CA GLU A 171 3.00 -9.11 12.01
C GLU A 171 3.58 -10.53 12.13
N GLY A 172 2.76 -11.52 12.50
CA GLY A 172 3.15 -12.93 12.52
C GLY A 172 3.64 -13.42 11.15
N PHE A 173 2.87 -13.14 10.09
CA PHE A 173 3.26 -13.44 8.71
C PHE A 173 4.65 -12.89 8.37
N ALA A 174 4.91 -11.61 8.68
CA ALA A 174 6.20 -11.00 8.40
C ALA A 174 7.35 -11.61 9.23
N GLY A 175 7.08 -12.04 10.46
CA GLY A 175 8.06 -12.68 11.35
C GLY A 175 8.46 -14.10 10.93
N GLU A 176 7.64 -14.77 10.12
CA GLU A 176 7.91 -16.13 9.61
C GLU A 176 8.69 -16.14 8.28
N LEU A 177 8.89 -14.99 7.65
CA LEU A 177 9.63 -14.89 6.38
C LEU A 177 11.11 -15.23 6.56
N HIS A 178 11.67 -15.93 5.58
CA HIS A 178 13.06 -16.37 5.61
C HIS A 178 14.04 -15.19 5.56
N VAL A 179 14.87 -15.05 6.60
CA VAL A 179 15.73 -13.87 6.85
C VAL A 179 16.74 -13.57 5.73
N ASP A 180 17.20 -14.56 4.99
CA ASP A 180 18.13 -14.35 3.86
C ASP A 180 17.47 -13.71 2.63
N LYS A 181 16.13 -13.65 2.58
CA LYS A 181 15.35 -13.17 1.44
C LYS A 181 14.44 -12.00 1.79
N TRP A 182 14.26 -11.68 3.06
CA TRP A 182 13.27 -10.72 3.51
C TRP A 182 13.76 -9.95 4.73
N PHE A 183 13.54 -8.64 4.71
CA PHE A 183 13.83 -7.73 5.81
C PHE A 183 12.56 -7.01 6.26
N CYS A 184 12.09 -7.33 7.46
CA CYS A 184 10.83 -6.83 8.01
C CYS A 184 11.09 -5.78 9.10
N THR A 185 10.57 -4.57 8.93
CA THR A 185 10.75 -3.44 9.87
C THR A 185 9.41 -2.88 10.32
N LYS A 186 9.25 -2.67 11.63
CA LYS A 186 8.05 -2.10 12.24
C LYS A 186 8.30 -0.72 12.84
N PHE A 187 7.46 0.25 12.50
CA PHE A 187 7.37 1.56 13.13
C PHE A 187 6.09 1.64 13.96
N GLN A 188 6.25 1.72 15.28
CA GLN A 188 5.14 1.74 16.24
C GLN A 188 5.43 2.74 17.36
N MET A 189 4.46 3.59 17.67
CA MET A 189 4.51 4.44 18.85
C MET A 189 4.12 3.66 20.10
N LEU A 190 5.06 3.48 21.04
CA LEU A 190 4.84 2.66 22.24
C LEU A 190 3.82 3.29 23.21
N ASN A 191 3.81 4.61 23.34
CA ASN A 191 2.90 5.34 24.22
C ASN A 191 1.58 5.77 23.53
N ARG A 192 1.37 5.38 22.27
CA ARG A 192 0.11 5.59 21.53
C ARG A 192 -0.38 4.26 20.96
N PRO A 193 -0.89 3.34 21.80
CA PRO A 193 -1.13 1.96 21.41
C PRO A 193 -2.20 1.79 20.32
N LEU A 194 -3.05 2.79 20.09
CA LEU A 194 -4.08 2.79 19.03
C LEU A 194 -3.65 3.56 17.77
N ALA A 195 -2.46 4.16 17.76
CA ALA A 195 -1.95 4.83 16.58
C ALA A 195 -1.66 3.80 15.46
N PRO A 196 -1.75 4.20 14.19
CA PRO A 196 -1.46 3.30 13.08
C PRO A 196 -0.02 2.80 13.14
N VAL A 197 0.15 1.51 12.85
CA VAL A 197 1.48 0.86 12.77
C VAL A 197 1.88 0.77 11.30
N LEU A 198 3.13 1.13 11.00
CA LEU A 198 3.72 0.90 9.69
C LEU A 198 4.63 -0.33 9.75
N LEU A 199 4.36 -1.31 8.89
CA LEU A 199 5.19 -2.48 8.67
C LEU A 199 5.73 -2.44 7.23
N LEU A 200 7.04 -2.59 7.08
CA LEU A 200 7.75 -2.60 5.80
C LEU A 200 8.41 -3.96 5.64
N ILE A 201 8.11 -4.66 4.55
CA ILE A 201 8.61 -6.01 4.26
C ILE A 201 9.36 -5.94 2.92
N TYR A 202 10.68 -5.83 2.99
CA TYR A 202 11.57 -5.67 1.83
C TYR A 202 12.09 -7.02 1.35
N LYS A 203 12.06 -7.27 0.03
CA LYS A 203 12.50 -8.51 -0.63
C LYS A 203 13.90 -8.40 -1.22
#